data_AF-A0A3P7R942-F1
#
_entry.id   AF-A0A3P7R942-F1
#
_cell.length_a   1.000
_cell.length_b   1.000
_cell.length_c   1.000
_cell.angle_alpha   90.00
_cell.angle_beta   90.00
_cell.angle_gamma   90.00
#
_symmetry.space_group_name_H-M   'P 1'
#
loop_
_entity.id
_entity.type
_entity.pdbx_description
1 polymer ?
#
loop_
_entity_poly.entity_id
_entity_poly.type
_entity_poly.pdbx_seq_one_letter_code
_entity_poly.pdbx_strand_id
1 'polypeptide(L)'
;MLGEAYEKVHNCIPDLIRQPKPTVPESSYAPCGHLVFTTSVAGQIAAPGLSTYCASKAALSMFAECLSLEVARQNISDKIHVTDVRPFYMNTRMFKGCSSRLSVLLPNIETKDAARRIVYGIRHREFIV
;
A
#
# COMPACT_ATOMS: atom_id res chain seq x y z
N MET A 1 -10.67 -0.74 -19.77
CA MET A 1 -11.21 0.29 -18.85
C MET A 1 -10.18 1.39 -18.54
N LEU A 2 -9.27 1.74 -19.46
CA LEU A 2 -8.62 3.07 -19.52
C LEU A 2 -8.45 3.58 -20.99
N GLY A 3 -9.03 2.87 -21.97
CA GLY A 3 -9.17 3.31 -23.37
C GLY A 3 -7.87 3.57 -24.13
N GLU A 4 -8.01 4.15 -25.33
CA GLU A 4 -6.89 4.63 -26.16
C GLU A 4 -6.01 5.67 -25.46
N ALA A 5 -6.57 6.41 -24.51
CA ALA A 5 -5.84 7.40 -23.73
C ALA A 5 -4.72 6.77 -22.89
N TYR A 6 -4.98 5.60 -22.29
CA TYR A 6 -3.95 4.86 -21.55
C TYR A 6 -2.85 4.36 -22.46
N GLU A 7 -3.21 3.76 -23.61
CA GLU A 7 -2.22 3.30 -24.59
C GLU A 7 -1.35 4.45 -25.11
N LYS A 8 -1.97 5.60 -25.39
CA LYS A 8 -1.26 6.78 -25.87
C LYS A 8 -0.26 7.30 -24.84
N VAL A 9 -0.68 7.41 -23.57
CA VAL A 9 0.22 7.85 -22.48
C VAL A 9 1.29 6.80 -22.18
N HIS A 10 0.92 5.53 -22.15
CA HIS A 10 1.85 4.41 -21.91
C HIS A 10 2.95 4.32 -22.97
N ASN A 11 2.64 4.65 -24.23
CA ASN A 11 3.62 4.70 -25.32
C ASN A 11 4.46 5.98 -25.34
N CYS A 12 4.12 7.00 -24.53
CA CYS A 12 4.93 8.20 -24.33
C CYS A 12 5.91 8.08 -23.15
N ILE A 13 5.78 7.06 -22.30
CA ILE A 13 6.70 6.82 -21.20
C ILE A 13 7.98 6.20 -21.78
N PRO A 14 9.17 6.80 -21.56
CA PRO A 14 10.43 6.26 -22.05
C PRO A 14 10.60 4.80 -21.60
N ASP A 15 11.09 3.94 -22.50
CA ASP A 15 11.29 2.51 -22.21
C ASP A 15 12.19 2.26 -20.99
N LEU A 16 13.01 3.25 -20.61
CA LEU A 16 13.84 3.24 -19.40
C LEU A 16 13.03 3.19 -18.09
N ILE A 17 11.79 3.67 -18.09
CA ILE A 17 10.86 3.64 -16.94
C ILE A 17 9.89 2.46 -17.08
N ARG A 18 9.69 1.96 -18.30
CA ARG A 18 8.90 0.77 -18.61
C ARG A 18 9.70 -0.45 -18.13
N GLN A 19 9.38 -0.96 -16.94
CA GLN A 19 9.97 -2.21 -16.49
C GLN A 19 9.70 -3.27 -17.58
N PRO A 20 10.74 -3.88 -18.19
CA PRO A 20 10.51 -4.96 -19.13
C PRO A 20 9.74 -6.05 -18.40
N LYS A 21 8.77 -6.68 -19.08
CA LYS A 21 8.06 -7.86 -18.56
C LYS A 21 9.15 -8.83 -18.08
N PRO A 22 9.21 -9.17 -16.78
CA PRO A 22 10.34 -9.94 -16.27
C PRO A 22 10.34 -11.29 -16.98
N THR A 23 11.39 -11.56 -17.75
CA THR A 23 11.66 -12.87 -18.36
C THR A 23 12.19 -13.78 -17.26
N VAL A 24 11.29 -14.21 -16.38
CA VAL A 24 11.59 -15.25 -15.40
C VAL A 24 11.51 -16.59 -16.16
N PRO A 25 12.54 -17.44 -16.10
CA PRO A 25 12.47 -18.78 -16.68
C PRO A 25 11.28 -19.54 -16.07
N GLU A 26 10.54 -20.29 -16.89
CA GLU A 26 9.49 -21.24 -16.48
C GLU A 26 10.08 -22.37 -15.62
N SER A 27 10.59 -22.06 -14.43
CA SER A 27 10.85 -23.06 -13.40
C SER A 27 9.60 -23.19 -12.53
N SER A 28 9.20 -24.42 -12.27
CA SER A 28 7.85 -24.87 -11.90
C SER A 28 7.36 -24.53 -10.48
N TYR A 29 7.73 -23.37 -9.94
CA TYR A 29 7.15 -22.84 -8.71
C TYR A 29 6.62 -21.44 -8.99
N ALA A 30 5.32 -21.33 -9.22
CA ALA A 30 4.66 -20.03 -9.18
C ALA A 30 4.94 -19.41 -7.79
N PRO A 31 5.54 -18.21 -7.70
CA PRO A 31 5.94 -17.64 -6.42
C PRO A 31 4.70 -17.46 -5.55
N CYS A 32 4.75 -17.99 -4.33
CA CYS A 32 3.78 -17.71 -3.27
C CYS A 32 4.37 -16.65 -2.37
N GLY A 33 3.59 -15.62 -2.03
CA GLY A 33 4.10 -14.49 -1.26
C GLY A 33 3.02 -13.52 -0.80
N HIS A 34 3.43 -12.54 -0.03
CA HIS A 34 2.56 -11.51 0.50
C HIS A 34 3.26 -10.16 0.44
N LEU A 35 2.71 -9.24 -0.36
CA LEU A 35 3.18 -7.86 -0.47
C LEU A 35 2.44 -7.02 0.57
N VAL A 36 3.19 -6.39 1.46
CA VAL A 36 2.63 -5.56 2.54
C VAL A 36 3.12 -4.13 2.36
N PHE A 37 2.19 -3.23 2.10
CA PHE A 37 2.46 -1.81 1.93
C PHE A 37 2.13 -1.07 3.22
N THR A 38 3.08 -0.29 3.75
CA THR A 38 2.84 0.56 4.92
C THR A 38 2.48 1.97 4.46
N THR A 39 1.18 2.26 4.37
CA THR A 39 0.66 3.56 3.94
C THR A 39 0.40 4.44 5.17
N SER A 40 -0.78 5.05 5.29
CA SER A 40 -1.25 5.87 6.41
C SER A 40 -2.71 6.26 6.18
N VAL A 41 -3.45 6.46 7.27
CA VAL A 41 -4.73 7.21 7.25
C VAL A 41 -4.60 8.59 6.58
N ALA A 42 -3.41 9.19 6.59
CA ALA A 42 -3.14 10.46 5.93
C ALA A 42 -3.22 10.39 4.39
N GLY A 43 -3.22 9.17 3.81
CA GLY A 43 -3.53 8.95 2.41
C GLY A 43 -5.03 9.03 2.08
N GLN A 44 -5.90 9.00 3.10
CA GLN A 44 -7.36 9.07 2.95
C GLN A 44 -7.92 10.39 3.49
N ILE A 45 -7.27 10.96 4.50
CA ILE A 45 -7.69 12.19 5.18
C ILE A 45 -6.56 13.21 5.07
N ALA A 46 -6.84 14.35 4.44
CA ALA A 46 -5.87 15.43 4.30
C ALA A 46 -5.63 16.15 5.64
N ALA A 47 -4.37 16.54 5.87
CA ALA A 47 -3.99 17.35 7.02
C ALA A 47 -3.13 18.56 6.58
N PRO A 48 -3.37 19.76 7.14
CA PRO A 48 -2.59 20.94 6.81
C PRO A 48 -1.11 20.74 7.19
N GLY A 49 -0.19 21.17 6.32
CA GLY A 49 1.25 21.03 6.52
C GLY A 49 1.82 19.65 6.15
N LEU A 50 0.99 18.70 5.73
CA LEU A 50 1.41 17.34 5.34
C LEU A 50 1.11 17.02 3.86
N SER A 51 0.97 18.01 2.99
CA SER A 51 0.50 17.82 1.60
C SER A 51 1.29 16.77 0.81
N THR A 52 2.63 16.85 0.81
CA THR A 52 3.49 15.88 0.12
C THR A 52 3.46 14.51 0.78
N TYR A 53 3.35 14.45 2.11
CA TYR A 53 3.21 13.20 2.85
C TYR A 53 1.87 12.51 2.53
N CYS A 54 0.75 13.22 2.66
CA CYS A 54 -0.59 12.75 2.32
C CYS A 54 -0.64 12.25 0.86
N ALA A 55 -0.11 13.04 -0.09
CA ALA A 55 -0.05 12.65 -1.49
C ALA A 55 0.75 11.36 -1.71
N SER A 56 1.93 11.23 -1.07
CA SER A 56 2.75 10.02 -1.19
C SER A 56 2.04 8.77 -0.64
N LYS A 57 1.32 8.91 0.48
CA LYS A 57 0.59 7.81 1.12
C LYS A 57 -0.66 7.43 0.34
N ALA A 58 -1.37 8.42 -0.23
CA ALA A 58 -2.51 8.19 -1.12
C ALA A 58 -2.07 7.44 -2.39
N ALA A 59 -0.96 7.87 -3.02
CA ALA A 59 -0.40 7.21 -4.19
C ALA A 59 -0.03 5.75 -3.90
N LEU A 60 0.58 5.48 -2.74
CA LEU A 60 0.94 4.12 -2.34
C LEU A 60 -0.28 3.23 -2.05
N SER A 61 -1.32 3.76 -1.40
CA SER A 61 -2.59 3.02 -1.20
C SER A 61 -3.25 2.68 -2.54
N MET A 62 -3.31 3.64 -3.47
CA MET A 62 -3.86 3.40 -4.80
C MET A 62 -3.05 2.36 -5.57
N PHE A 63 -1.71 2.42 -5.47
CA PHE A 63 -0.85 1.42 -6.07
C PHE A 63 -1.12 0.00 -5.52
N ALA A 64 -1.26 -0.15 -4.21
CA ALA A 64 -1.59 -1.44 -3.59
C ALA A 64 -2.94 -1.98 -4.07
N GLU A 65 -3.94 -1.10 -4.25
CA GLU A 65 -5.26 -1.47 -4.77
C GLU A 65 -5.20 -1.90 -6.24
N CYS A 66 -4.53 -1.13 -7.11
CA CYS A 66 -4.30 -1.52 -8.50
C CYS A 66 -3.59 -2.88 -8.59
N LEU A 67 -2.54 -3.09 -7.80
CA LEU A 67 -1.79 -4.35 -7.80
C LEU A 67 -2.65 -5.54 -7.35
N SER A 68 -3.49 -5.35 -6.32
CA SER A 68 -4.42 -6.39 -5.88
C SER A 68 -5.41 -6.77 -6.99
N LEU A 69 -5.91 -5.79 -7.74
CA LEU A 69 -6.80 -6.02 -8.88
C LEU A 69 -6.06 -6.71 -10.04
N GLU A 70 -4.81 -6.36 -10.31
CA GLU A 70 -3.97 -6.99 -11.33
C GLU A 70 -3.69 -8.47 -10.99
N VAL A 71 -3.36 -8.76 -9.73
CA VAL A 71 -3.18 -10.12 -9.19
C VAL A 71 -4.47 -10.93 -9.33
N ALA A 72 -5.63 -10.34 -9.02
CA ALA A 72 -6.93 -10.97 -9.21
C ALA A 72 -7.24 -11.24 -10.68
N ARG A 73 -6.97 -10.28 -11.58
CA ARG A 73 -7.14 -10.46 -13.02
C ARG A 73 -6.26 -11.55 -13.61
N GLN A 74 -5.10 -11.80 -13.02
CA GLN A 74 -4.19 -12.88 -13.41
C GLN A 74 -4.55 -14.25 -12.80
N ASN A 75 -5.60 -14.33 -11.98
CA ASN A 75 -6.01 -15.55 -11.26
C ASN A 75 -4.90 -16.16 -10.40
N ILE A 76 -4.08 -15.30 -9.76
CA ILE A 76 -3.00 -15.72 -8.85
C ILE A 76 -3.18 -15.21 -7.42
N SER A 77 -4.39 -14.77 -7.05
CA SER A 77 -4.75 -14.31 -5.70
C SER A 77 -4.67 -15.41 -4.63
N ASP A 78 -4.60 -16.68 -5.01
CA ASP A 78 -4.33 -17.80 -4.11
C ASP A 78 -2.84 -17.85 -3.70
N LYS A 79 -1.95 -17.35 -4.57
CA LYS A 79 -0.48 -17.40 -4.41
C LYS A 79 0.11 -16.09 -3.92
N ILE A 80 -0.31 -14.96 -4.49
CA ILE A 80 0.17 -13.62 -4.15
C ILE A 80 -0.92 -12.86 -3.42
N HIS A 81 -0.64 -12.48 -2.18
CA HIS A 81 -1.53 -11.67 -1.35
C HIS A 81 -1.02 -10.23 -1.31
N VAL A 82 -1.94 -9.28 -1.18
CA VAL A 82 -1.61 -7.85 -1.02
C VAL A 82 -2.32 -7.32 0.22
N THR A 83 -1.60 -6.61 1.08
CA THR A 83 -2.17 -5.91 2.23
C THR A 83 -1.68 -4.46 2.25
N ASP A 84 -2.61 -3.54 2.41
CA ASP A 84 -2.40 -2.12 2.66
C ASP A 84 -2.62 -1.80 4.15
N VAL A 85 -1.53 -1.51 4.86
CA VAL A 85 -1.54 -1.15 6.28
C VAL A 85 -1.66 0.36 6.43
N ARG A 86 -2.75 0.83 7.04
CA ARG A 86 -3.12 2.25 7.19
C ARG A 86 -3.10 2.68 8.66
N PRO A 87 -1.91 2.85 9.27
CA PRO A 87 -1.84 3.22 10.66
C PRO A 87 -2.30 4.66 10.88
N PHE A 88 -2.96 4.89 12.01
CA PHE A 88 -3.14 6.20 12.62
C PHE A 88 -1.84 6.64 13.35
N TYR A 89 -1.83 7.79 14.04
CA TYR A 89 -0.67 8.21 14.82
C TYR A 89 -0.19 7.09 15.76
N MET A 90 1.09 6.73 15.62
CA MET A 90 1.76 5.73 16.44
C MET A 90 2.93 6.36 17.17
N ASN A 91 3.21 5.87 18.39
CA ASN A 91 4.34 6.30 19.20
C ASN A 91 5.68 5.80 18.62
N THR A 92 6.08 6.41 17.51
CA THR A 92 7.33 6.17 16.80
C THR A 92 8.23 7.40 16.87
N ARG A 93 9.50 7.26 16.48
CA ARG A 93 10.42 8.42 16.34
C ARG A 93 9.96 9.41 15.26
N MET A 94 9.23 8.95 14.24
CA MET A 94 8.75 9.78 13.13
C MET A 94 7.78 10.88 13.59
N PHE A 95 6.99 10.62 14.63
CA PHE A 95 5.98 11.54 15.17
C PHE A 95 6.30 11.96 16.61
N LYS A 96 7.57 11.91 17.02
CA LYS A 96 7.97 12.29 18.38
C LYS A 96 7.63 13.76 18.63
N GLY A 97 6.74 14.02 19.60
CA GLY A 97 6.24 15.36 19.92
C GLY A 97 4.97 15.78 19.16
N CYS A 98 4.47 14.96 18.24
CA CYS A 98 3.15 15.13 17.67
C CYS A 98 2.11 14.39 18.53
N SER A 99 1.09 15.13 18.96
CA SER A 99 -0.09 14.58 19.64
C SER A 99 -1.35 14.96 18.88
N SER A 100 -2.30 14.03 18.79
CA SER A 100 -3.64 14.36 18.32
C SER A 100 -4.22 15.49 19.19
N ARG A 101 -4.79 16.53 18.55
CA ARG A 101 -5.51 17.61 19.26
C ARG A 101 -6.74 17.08 20.00
N LEU A 102 -7.24 15.91 19.61
CA LEU A 102 -8.34 15.19 20.24
C LEU A 102 -7.81 13.88 20.84
N SER A 103 -6.78 13.95 21.68
CA SER A 103 -6.09 12.77 22.25
C SER A 103 -7.01 11.82 23.03
N VAL A 104 -8.13 12.33 23.56
CA VAL A 104 -9.16 11.52 24.24
C VAL A 104 -9.99 10.69 23.26
N LEU A 105 -10.27 11.21 22.07
CA LEU A 105 -11.07 10.53 21.05
C LEU A 105 -10.20 9.69 20.09
N LEU A 106 -8.98 10.16 19.82
CA LEU A 106 -8.02 9.57 18.90
C LEU A 106 -6.64 9.50 19.57
N PRO A 107 -6.47 8.59 20.56
CA PRO A 107 -5.20 8.39 21.22
C PRO A 107 -4.16 7.83 20.26
N ASN A 108 -2.88 8.12 20.54
CA ASN A 108 -1.78 7.50 19.81
C ASN A 108 -1.77 5.99 20.07
N ILE A 109 -1.57 5.21 19.02
CA ILE A 109 -1.49 3.75 19.11
C ILE A 109 -0.07 3.35 19.55
N GLU A 110 0.01 2.41 20.49
CA GLU A 110 1.28 1.80 20.87
C GLU A 110 1.83 0.94 19.73
N THR A 111 3.13 1.06 19.45
CA THR A 111 3.76 0.36 18.31
C THR A 111 3.64 -1.16 18.41
N LYS A 112 3.63 -1.71 19.63
CA LYS A 112 3.42 -3.13 19.89
C LYS A 112 2.00 -3.58 19.48
N ASP A 113 1.00 -2.75 19.72
CA ASP A 113 -0.40 -3.06 19.37
C ASP A 113 -0.61 -2.96 17.87
N ALA A 114 -0.04 -1.92 17.25
CA ALA A 114 -0.03 -1.80 15.80
C ALA A 114 0.66 -3.01 15.15
N ALA A 115 1.84 -3.42 15.63
CA ALA A 115 2.54 -4.60 15.10
C ALA A 115 1.70 -5.88 15.26
N ARG A 116 1.04 -6.08 16.41
CA ARG A 116 0.13 -7.22 16.62
C ARG A 116 -1.03 -7.21 15.62
N ARG A 117 -1.67 -6.05 15.42
CA ARG A 117 -2.77 -5.89 14.47
C ARG A 117 -2.34 -6.13 13.03
N ILE A 118 -1.16 -5.65 12.65
CA ILE A 118 -0.55 -5.85 11.32
C ILE A 118 -0.30 -7.34 11.07
N VAL A 119 0.38 -8.01 11.99
CA VAL A 119 0.66 -9.44 11.87
C VAL A 119 -0.65 -10.24 11.81
N TYR A 120 -1.66 -9.87 12.60
CA TYR A 120 -2.97 -10.49 12.53
C TYR A 120 -3.60 -10.34 11.14
N GLY A 121 -3.63 -9.13 10.58
CA GLY A 121 -4.22 -8.88 9.27
C GLY A 121 -3.49 -9.59 8.13
N ILE A 122 -2.16 -9.63 8.20
CA ILE A 122 -1.32 -10.40 7.25
C ILE A 122 -1.70 -11.89 7.31
N ARG A 123 -1.78 -12.48 8.50
CA ARG A 123 -2.12 -13.91 8.67
C ARG A 123 -3.52 -14.26 8.18
N HIS A 124 -4.46 -13.31 8.23
CA HIS A 124 -5.83 -13.49 7.78
C HIS A 124 -6.08 -12.95 6.36
N ARG A 125 -5.02 -12.55 5.64
CA ARG A 125 -5.07 -12.02 4.27
C ARG A 125 -6.06 -10.85 4.12
N GLU A 126 -6.11 -9.99 5.12
CA GLU A 126 -6.90 -8.77 5.07
C GLU A 126 -6.26 -7.80 4.08
N PHE A 127 -7.05 -7.29 3.13
CA PHE A 127 -6.55 -6.31 2.17
C PHE A 127 -6.22 -4.97 2.84
N ILE A 128 -6.98 -4.56 3.86
CA ILE A 128 -6.75 -3.31 4.60
C ILE A 128 -6.62 -3.62 6.09
N VAL A 129 -5.58 -3.07 6.71
CA VAL A 129 -5.27 -3.23 8.14
C VAL A 129 -5.12 -1.89 8.85
#